data_AF-W1X6R2-F1
#
_entry.id   AF-W1X6R2-F1
#
_cell.length_a   1.000
_cell.length_b   1.000
_cell.length_c   1.000
_cell.angle_alpha   90.00
_cell.angle_beta   90.00
_cell.angle_gamma   90.00
#
_symmetry.space_group_name_H-M   'P 1'
#
loop_
_entity.id
_entity.type
_entity.pdbx_description
1 polymer ?
#
loop_
_entity_poly.entity_id
_entity_poly.type
_entity_poly.pdbx_seq_one_letter_code
_entity_poly.pdbx_strand_id
1 'polypeptide(L)'
;DGLYYFTVAGFERGRHTPNPQNPGKLPACNKATVHIKISANEGETELRHNLFLHSSTEGMLSAFFAAIGQKKKGEPLRMNWNAIIGKAGVCKVGTRQYNGNNYNEVKSMLYPEDVDYAKV
;
A
#
# COMPACT_ATOMS: atom_id res chain seq x y z
N ASP A 1 3.15 15.76 0.13
CA ASP A 1 3.26 14.37 0.61
C ASP A 1 3.72 14.37 2.06
N GLY A 2 3.14 13.52 2.90
CA GLY A 2 3.52 13.35 4.30
C GLY A 2 3.71 11.88 4.65
N LEU A 3 4.45 11.60 5.71
CA LEU A 3 4.53 10.27 6.29
C LEU A 3 3.45 10.14 7.35
N TYR A 4 2.78 9.00 7.38
CA TYR A 4 1.73 8.75 8.36
C TYR A 4 1.75 7.30 8.82
N TYR A 5 1.41 7.12 10.09
CA TYR A 5 1.09 5.81 10.62
C TYR A 5 -0.22 5.32 10.01
N PHE A 6 -0.20 4.09 9.53
CA PHE A 6 -1.39 3.39 9.09
C PHE A 6 -1.57 2.08 9.85
N THR A 7 -2.82 1.65 10.01
CA THR A 7 -3.19 0.33 10.53
C THR A 7 -4.03 -0.38 9.49
N VAL A 8 -3.76 -1.65 9.23
CA VAL A 8 -4.55 -2.45 8.30
C VAL A 8 -5.88 -2.83 8.94
N ALA A 9 -6.98 -2.33 8.40
CA ALA A 9 -8.34 -2.67 8.84
C ALA A 9 -8.86 -3.96 8.19
N GLY A 10 -8.47 -4.22 6.95
CA GLY A 10 -8.95 -5.37 6.19
C GLY A 10 -8.29 -5.47 4.82
N PHE A 11 -8.62 -6.51 4.09
CA PHE A 11 -8.23 -6.63 2.68
C PHE A 11 -9.25 -7.46 1.91
N GLU A 12 -9.39 -7.13 0.63
CA GLU A 12 -10.24 -7.84 -0.32
C GLU A 12 -9.37 -8.46 -1.40
N ARG A 13 -9.69 -9.70 -1.78
CA ARG A 13 -9.05 -10.35 -2.94
C ARG A 13 -9.84 -10.01 -4.19
N GLY A 14 -9.13 -9.68 -5.27
CA GLY A 14 -9.74 -9.39 -6.54
C GLY A 14 -8.84 -9.75 -7.71
N ARG A 15 -9.28 -9.37 -8.91
CA ARG A 15 -8.50 -9.52 -10.13
C ARG A 15 -8.31 -8.15 -10.77
N HIS A 16 -7.11 -7.88 -11.23
CA HIS A 16 -6.83 -6.79 -12.14
C HIS A 16 -7.09 -7.26 -13.56
N THR A 17 -7.95 -6.54 -14.27
CA THR A 17 -8.20 -6.73 -15.70
C THR A 17 -7.76 -5.46 -16.41
N PRO A 18 -6.70 -5.48 -17.23
CA PRO A 18 -6.29 -4.32 -18.00
C PRO A 18 -7.39 -3.92 -18.99
N ASN A 19 -7.49 -2.62 -19.29
CA ASN A 19 -8.46 -2.11 -20.24
C ASN A 19 -8.17 -2.69 -21.64
N PRO A 20 -9.12 -3.38 -22.30
CA PRO A 20 -8.93 -3.93 -23.64
C PRO A 20 -8.57 -2.90 -24.71
N GLN A 21 -9.03 -1.65 -24.55
CA GLN A 21 -8.81 -0.57 -25.52
C GLN A 21 -7.49 0.16 -25.32
N ASN A 22 -6.92 0.11 -24.11
CA ASN A 22 -5.62 0.70 -23.80
C ASN A 22 -4.94 -0.19 -22.75
N PRO A 23 -4.35 -1.32 -23.19
CA PRO A 23 -3.71 -2.25 -22.27
C PRO A 23 -2.53 -1.56 -21.61
N GLY A 24 -2.65 -1.30 -20.31
CA GLY A 24 -1.56 -0.76 -19.51
C GLY A 24 -0.37 -1.73 -19.46
N LYS A 25 0.73 -1.29 -18.83
CA LYS A 25 1.94 -2.11 -18.68
C LYS A 25 1.76 -3.38 -17.83
N LEU A 26 0.64 -3.48 -17.10
CA LEU A 26 0.35 -4.60 -16.21
C LEU A 26 -0.66 -5.56 -16.88
N PRO A 27 -0.31 -6.85 -17.05
CA PRO A 27 -1.24 -7.84 -17.58
C PRO A 27 -2.35 -8.17 -16.56
N ALA A 28 -3.34 -8.98 -16.98
CA ALA A 28 -4.36 -9.47 -16.06
C ALA A 28 -3.72 -10.32 -14.96
N CYS A 29 -3.78 -9.86 -13.71
CA CYS A 29 -3.16 -10.52 -12.57
C CYS A 29 -4.10 -10.52 -11.37
N ASN A 30 -3.81 -11.35 -10.37
CA ASN A 30 -4.52 -11.26 -9.10
C ASN A 30 -4.15 -9.94 -8.41
N LYS A 31 -5.07 -9.37 -7.64
CA LYS A 31 -4.84 -8.19 -6.82
C LYS A 31 -5.41 -8.38 -5.41
N ALA A 32 -4.85 -7.67 -4.46
CA ALA A 32 -5.42 -7.50 -3.14
C ALA A 32 -5.64 -6.00 -2.90
N THR A 33 -6.85 -5.60 -2.52
CA THR A 33 -7.16 -4.24 -2.12
C THR A 33 -7.11 -4.20 -0.61
N VAL A 34 -6.07 -3.57 -0.05
CA VAL A 34 -5.87 -3.43 1.39
C VAL A 34 -6.52 -2.14 1.86
N HIS A 35 -7.34 -2.26 2.90
CA HIS A 35 -7.97 -1.14 3.59
C HIS A 35 -7.07 -0.74 4.74
N ILE A 36 -6.51 0.46 4.66
CA ILE A 36 -5.65 1.02 5.70
C ILE A 36 -6.34 2.21 6.33
N LYS A 37 -6.28 2.29 7.65
CA LYS A 37 -6.70 3.46 8.42
C LYS A 37 -5.48 4.27 8.77
N ILE A 38 -5.52 5.55 8.41
CA ILE A 38 -4.47 6.51 8.70
C ILE A 38 -4.97 7.43 9.81
N SER A 39 -4.19 7.53 10.87
CA SER A 39 -4.47 8.45 11.98
C SER A 39 -3.56 9.66 11.84
N ALA A 40 -4.14 10.83 11.58
CA ALA A 40 -3.45 12.11 11.52
C ALA A 40 -4.05 13.08 12.55
N ASN A 41 -3.37 14.21 12.80
CA ASN A 41 -3.87 15.24 13.73
C ASN A 41 -5.25 15.79 13.37
N GLU A 42 -5.61 15.77 12.08
CA GLU A 42 -6.92 16.21 11.58
C GLU A 42 -8.02 15.15 11.67
N GLY A 43 -7.67 13.89 12.00
CA GLY A 43 -8.62 12.79 12.19
C GLY A 43 -8.16 11.47 11.60
N GLU A 44 -9.04 10.47 11.68
CA GLU A 44 -8.85 9.16 11.05
C GLU A 44 -9.44 9.14 9.63
N THR A 45 -8.68 8.63 8.66
CA THR A 45 -9.17 8.42 7.30
C THR A 45 -8.87 7.01 6.83
N GLU A 46 -9.80 6.41 6.07
CA GLU A 46 -9.58 5.09 5.47
C GLU A 46 -9.16 5.26 4.01
N LEU A 47 -7.98 4.74 3.66
CA LEU A 47 -7.48 4.68 2.30
C LEU A 47 -7.46 3.23 1.80
N ARG A 48 -7.68 3.08 0.50
CA ARG A 48 -7.57 1.80 -0.19
C ARG A 48 -6.26 1.75 -0.96
N HIS A 49 -5.47 0.73 -0.70
CA HIS A 49 -4.21 0.49 -1.38
C HIS A 49 -4.28 -0.81 -2.20
N ASN A 50 -4.10 -0.70 -3.51
CA ASN A 50 -4.14 -1.85 -4.41
C ASN A 50 -2.74 -2.46 -4.54
N LEU A 51 -2.63 -3.73 -4.17
CA LEU A 51 -1.44 -4.55 -4.32
C LEU A 51 -1.67 -5.54 -5.46
N PHE A 52 -0.86 -5.44 -6.52
CA PHE A 52 -0.92 -6.34 -7.66
C PHE A 52 0.03 -7.50 -7.44
N LEU A 53 -0.46 -8.74 -7.57
CA LEU A 53 0.31 -9.98 -7.40
C LEU A 53 0.95 -10.35 -8.73
N HIS A 54 1.93 -9.56 -9.15
CA HIS A 54 2.69 -9.74 -10.37
C HIS A 54 4.18 -9.43 -10.12
N SER A 55 5.08 -10.08 -10.86
CA SER A 55 6.54 -9.93 -10.67
C SER A 55 7.02 -8.48 -10.85
N SER A 56 6.43 -7.74 -11.79
CA SER A 56 6.76 -6.32 -11.99
C SER A 56 6.40 -5.41 -10.81
N THR A 57 5.50 -5.85 -9.92
CA THR A 57 5.06 -5.12 -8.72
C THR A 57 5.51 -5.81 -7.43
N GLU A 58 6.41 -6.79 -7.53
CA GLU A 58 6.93 -7.52 -6.37
C GLU A 58 7.62 -6.60 -5.35
N GLY A 59 8.31 -5.56 -5.84
CA GLY A 59 8.93 -4.54 -4.98
C GLY A 59 7.91 -3.81 -4.10
N MET A 60 6.71 -3.52 -4.63
CA MET A 60 5.62 -2.87 -3.87
C MET A 60 5.01 -3.82 -2.85
N LEU A 61 4.81 -5.09 -3.22
CA LEU A 61 4.37 -6.13 -2.27
C LEU A 61 5.38 -6.28 -1.13
N SER A 62 6.66 -6.38 -1.47
CA SER A 62 7.74 -6.46 -0.49
C SER A 62 7.78 -5.25 0.44
N ALA A 63 7.61 -4.05 -0.10
CA ALA A 63 7.54 -2.82 0.68
C ALA A 63 6.34 -2.82 1.64
N PHE A 64 5.17 -3.29 1.21
CA PHE A 64 4.00 -3.39 2.08
C PHE A 64 4.23 -4.37 3.25
N PHE A 65 4.66 -5.60 2.96
CA PHE A 65 4.91 -6.60 4.00
C PHE A 65 6.05 -6.20 4.94
N ALA A 66 7.04 -5.45 4.43
CA ALA A 66 8.10 -4.90 5.26
C ALA A 66 7.60 -3.74 6.14
N ALA A 67 6.77 -2.85 5.62
CA ALA A 67 6.19 -1.73 6.36
C ALA A 67 5.40 -2.18 7.58
N ILE A 68 4.70 -3.32 7.49
CA ILE A 68 3.94 -3.93 8.59
C ILE A 68 4.79 -4.88 9.48
N GLY A 69 6.10 -4.94 9.25
CA GLY A 69 7.03 -5.78 10.03
C GLY A 69 6.94 -7.28 9.78
N GLN A 70 6.27 -7.74 8.72
CA GLN A 70 6.21 -9.16 8.35
C GLN A 70 7.38 -9.63 7.47
N LYS A 71 8.22 -8.72 7.02
CA LYS A 71 9.36 -9.01 6.14
C LYS A 71 10.53 -8.09 6.47
N LYS A 72 11.76 -8.61 6.41
CA LYS A 72 12.98 -7.80 6.43
C LYS A 72 13.56 -7.57 5.03
N LYS A 73 14.41 -6.56 4.89
CA LYS A 73 15.17 -6.32 3.67
C LYS A 73 16.11 -7.50 3.40
N GLY A 74 16.14 -7.97 2.16
CA GLY A 74 16.88 -9.17 1.76
C GLY A 74 16.18 -10.52 1.99
N GLU A 75 15.11 -10.58 2.80
CA GLU A 75 14.33 -11.83 2.95
C GLU A 75 13.39 -12.07 1.75
N PRO A 76 13.14 -13.34 1.38
CA PRO A 76 12.17 -13.67 0.34
C PRO A 76 10.77 -13.23 0.77
N LEU A 77 9.98 -12.75 -0.19
CA LEU A 77 8.62 -12.29 0.06
C LEU A 77 7.71 -13.44 0.50
N ARG A 78 7.23 -13.37 1.75
CA ARG A 78 6.21 -14.27 2.29
C ARG A 78 4.95 -13.48 2.59
N MET A 79 3.89 -13.75 1.82
CA MET A 79 2.63 -13.01 1.92
C MET A 79 1.68 -13.67 2.92
N ASN A 80 1.87 -13.45 4.22
CA ASN A 80 0.95 -13.98 5.23
C ASN A 80 -0.27 -13.06 5.39
N TRP A 81 -1.17 -13.12 4.41
CA TRP A 81 -2.41 -12.34 4.36
C TRP A 81 -3.32 -12.53 5.59
N ASN A 82 -3.25 -13.66 6.30
CA ASN A 82 -4.07 -13.90 7.48
C ASN A 82 -3.61 -13.08 8.70
N ALA A 83 -2.36 -12.64 8.71
CA ALA A 83 -1.74 -11.94 9.84
C ALA A 83 -1.56 -10.43 9.60
N ILE A 84 -2.10 -9.87 8.50
CA ILE A 84 -1.92 -8.44 8.18
C ILE A 84 -2.92 -7.54 8.92
N ILE A 85 -4.12 -8.04 9.23
CA ILE A 85 -5.17 -7.25 9.90
C ILE A 85 -4.69 -6.86 11.30
N GLY A 86 -4.85 -5.59 11.67
CA GLY A 86 -4.38 -5.03 12.93
C GLY A 86 -2.88 -4.73 12.97
N LYS A 87 -2.11 -5.04 11.91
CA LYS A 87 -0.72 -4.58 11.81
C LYS A 87 -0.67 -3.12 11.44
N ALA A 88 0.31 -2.43 12.01
CA ALA A 88 0.58 -1.04 11.72
C ALA A 88 1.94 -0.89 11.01
N GLY A 89 2.07 0.19 10.24
CA GLY A 89 3.28 0.56 9.54
C GLY A 89 3.27 2.05 9.21
N VAL A 90 4.28 2.49 8.45
CA VAL A 90 4.37 3.87 7.98
C VAL A 90 4.26 3.91 6.47
N CYS A 91 3.41 4.80 5.98
CA CYS A 91 3.22 5.01 4.55
C CYS A 91 3.37 6.48 4.21
N LYS A 92 3.81 6.74 2.98
CA LYS A 92 3.83 8.08 2.40
C LYS A 92 2.51 8.31 1.68
N VAL A 93 1.75 9.28 2.16
CA VAL A 93 0.52 9.74 1.50
C VAL A 93 0.85 10.97 0.67
N GLY A 94 0.38 10.96 -0.57
CA GLY A 94 0.42 12.12 -1.45
C GLY A 94 -0.97 12.52 -1.91
N THR A 95 -1.07 13.72 -2.44
CA THR A 95 -2.26 14.20 -3.13
C THR A 95 -2.06 14.03 -4.63
N ARG A 96 -3.03 13.39 -5.28
CA ARG A 96 -3.10 13.28 -6.73
C ARG A 96 -4.24 14.14 -7.24
N GLN A 97 -3.93 15.06 -8.14
CA GLN A 97 -4.95 15.82 -8.84
C GLN A 97 -5.43 15.01 -10.05
N TYR A 98 -6.73 14.75 -10.11
CA TYR A 98 -7.37 14.11 -11.25
C TYR A 98 -8.68 14.82 -11.56
N ASN A 99 -8.82 15.29 -12.80
CA ASN A 99 -10.00 16.00 -13.28
C ASN A 99 -10.41 17.21 -12.39
N GLY A 100 -9.42 17.97 -11.92
CA GLY A 100 -9.63 19.13 -11.02
C GLY A 100 -9.85 18.79 -9.55
N ASN A 101 -10.03 17.52 -9.19
CA ASN A 101 -10.20 17.07 -7.80
C ASN A 101 -8.90 16.53 -7.22
N ASN A 102 -8.66 16.80 -5.94
CA ASN A 102 -7.53 16.26 -5.19
C ASN A 102 -7.95 14.99 -4.45
N TYR A 103 -7.24 13.90 -4.68
CA TYR A 103 -7.45 12.63 -3.99
C TYR A 103 -6.20 12.25 -3.19
N ASN A 104 -6.40 11.77 -1.96
CA ASN A 104 -5.32 11.20 -1.17
C ASN A 104 -5.02 9.79 -1.68
N GLU A 105 -3.76 9.54 -2.01
CA GLU A 105 -3.29 8.22 -2.42
C GLU A 105 -2.02 7.83 -1.65
N VAL A 106 -1.89 6.53 -1.38
CA VAL A 106 -0.64 5.98 -0.85
C VAL A 106 0.36 5.91 -1.98
N LYS A 107 1.43 6.71 -1.88
CA LYS A 107 2.53 6.72 -2.86
C LYS A 107 3.50 5.58 -2.64
N SER A 108 3.87 5.31 -1.38
CA SER A 108 4.81 4.25 -1.05
C SER A 108 4.64 3.78 0.39
N MET A 109 4.76 2.48 0.61
CA MET A 109 4.91 1.88 1.93
C MET A 109 6.40 1.91 2.29
N LEU A 110 6.75 2.38 3.48
CA LEU A 110 8.15 2.52 3.89
C LEU A 110 8.58 1.38 4.80
N TYR A 111 9.81 0.92 4.63
CA TYR A 111 10.45 -0.01 5.54
C TYR A 111 10.69 0.71 6.86
N PRO A 112 10.43 0.09 8.03
CA PRO A 112 10.62 0.75 9.32
C PRO A 112 12.03 1.34 9.52
N GLU A 113 13.04 0.70 8.94
CA GLU A 113 14.45 1.16 8.94
C GLU A 113 14.71 2.37 8.04
N ASP A 114 13.90 2.59 7.00
CA ASP A 114 14.01 3.71 6.06
C ASP A 114 13.07 4.88 6.47
N VAL A 115 12.35 4.74 7.59
CA VAL A 115 11.43 5.77 8.10
C VAL A 115 12.19 6.74 9.00
N ASP A 116 12.18 8.01 8.61
CA ASP A 116 12.56 9.11 9.49
C ASP A 116 11.38 9.43 10.42
N TYR A 117 11.35 8.79 11.59
CA TYR A 117 10.27 8.94 12.58
C TYR A 117 10.11 10.35 13.13
N ALA A 118 11.11 11.23 12.96
CA ALA A 118 10.97 12.65 13.30
C ALA A 118 10.07 13.41 12.32
N LYS A 119 9.71 12.80 11.18
CA LYS A 119 8.89 13.38 10.11
C LYS A 119 7.55 12.67 9.92
N VAL A 120 7.17 11.76 10.83
CA VAL A 120 5.90 11.01 10.83
C VAL A 120 4.90 11.67 11.75
#